data_AF-A8NH25-F1
#
_entry.id   AF-A8NH25-F1
#
_cell.length_a   1.000
_cell.length_b   1.000
_cell.length_c   1.000
_cell.angle_alpha   90.00
_cell.angle_beta   90.00
_cell.angle_gamma   90.00
#
_symmetry.space_group_name_H-M   'P 1'
#
loop_
_entity.id
_entity.type
_entity.pdbx_description
1 polymer ?
#
loop_
_entity_poly.entity_id
_entity_poly.type
_entity_poly.pdbx_seq_one_letter_code
_entity_poly.pdbx_strand_id
1 'polypeptide(L)'
;MVGFFLFAILYKRFRPTNEALIAFKSPSSLQNYLDIINRLEFYGMKIKAQPEIPGSGSDLTRLSRSRGHRGRKEAAERGVWDGDGPNAGVRGLNIGRAVTIWGFPGKATVSAVEKFMENYAVSRAKVGDTDEAMIYKFPL
;
A
#
# COMPACT_ATOMS: atom_id res chain seq x y z
N MET A 1 11.89 26.43 -14.00
CA MET A 1 10.47 26.20 -13.62
C MET A 1 10.36 24.78 -13.11
N VAL A 2 10.32 24.57 -11.79
CA VAL A 2 10.28 23.22 -11.21
C VAL A 2 8.82 22.76 -11.21
N GLY A 3 8.46 21.92 -12.18
CA GLY A 3 7.13 21.31 -12.23
C GLY A 3 6.96 20.38 -11.03
N PHE A 4 5.85 20.52 -10.30
CA PHE A 4 5.45 19.55 -9.29
C PHE A 4 5.01 18.27 -10.02
N PHE A 5 5.76 17.19 -9.86
CA PHE A 5 5.38 15.86 -10.32
C PHE A 5 5.02 15.02 -9.10
N LEU A 6 3.88 14.33 -9.17
CA LEU A 6 3.54 13.33 -8.17
C LEU A 6 4.06 11.99 -8.68
N PHE A 7 4.86 11.29 -7.88
CA PHE A 7 5.33 9.95 -8.19
C PHE A 7 4.78 8.96 -7.18
N ALA A 8 4.44 7.76 -7.66
CA ALA A 8 4.02 6.66 -6.83
C ALA A 8 4.68 5.38 -7.33
N ILE A 9 5.32 4.63 -6.43
CA ILE A 9 5.79 3.28 -6.73
C ILE A 9 4.56 2.37 -6.76
N LEU A 10 4.46 1.52 -7.76
CA LEU A 10 3.42 0.51 -7.80
C LEU A 10 3.78 -0.65 -6.89
N TYR A 11 2.77 -1.20 -6.22
CA TYR A 11 2.94 -2.33 -5.34
C TYR A 11 2.04 -3.45 -5.82
N LYS A 12 2.54 -4.68 -5.71
CA LYS A 12 1.71 -5.87 -5.76
C LYS A 12 1.76 -6.52 -4.39
N ARG A 13 0.63 -6.49 -3.72
CA ARG A 13 0.50 -6.65 -2.29
C ARG A 13 1.43 -5.63 -1.60
N PHE A 14 2.25 -6.07 -0.69
CA PHE A 14 3.18 -5.21 0.05
C PHE A 14 4.57 -5.12 -0.60
N ARG A 15 4.75 -5.67 -1.80
CA ARG A 15 6.04 -5.66 -2.50
C ARG A 15 6.05 -4.58 -3.57
N PRO A 16 7.06 -3.69 -3.60
CA PRO A 16 7.21 -2.78 -4.70
C PRO A 16 7.43 -3.58 -5.98
N THR A 17 6.76 -3.18 -7.06
CA THR A 17 7.06 -3.68 -8.39
C THR A 17 8.22 -2.89 -8.98
N ASN A 18 8.70 -3.30 -10.16
CA ASN A 18 9.68 -2.53 -10.93
C ASN A 18 9.01 -1.42 -11.77
N GLU A 19 7.84 -0.94 -11.33
CA GLU A 19 7.01 0.02 -12.05
C GLU A 19 6.66 1.20 -11.14
N ALA A 20 6.52 2.38 -11.76
CA ALA A 20 6.13 3.60 -11.07
C ALA A 20 5.17 4.40 -11.93
N LEU A 21 4.23 5.08 -11.28
CA LEU A 21 3.36 6.06 -11.89
C LEU A 21 3.92 7.46 -11.67
N ILE A 22 3.95 8.25 -12.74
CA ILE A 22 4.30 9.65 -12.71
C ILE A 22 3.07 10.42 -13.19
N ALA A 23 2.50 11.25 -12.32
CA ALA A 23 1.37 12.09 -12.65
C ALA A 23 1.86 13.46 -13.14
N PHE A 24 1.37 13.85 -14.31
CA PHE A 24 1.67 15.13 -14.94
C PHE A 24 0.53 16.12 -14.72
N LYS A 25 0.85 17.39 -14.48
CA LYS A 25 -0.15 18.45 -14.26
C LYS A 25 -0.97 18.78 -15.52
N SER A 26 -0.37 18.62 -16.70
CA SER A 26 -1.01 18.92 -17.98
C SER A 26 -0.90 17.73 -18.94
N PRO A 27 -2.02 17.26 -19.53
CA PRO A 27 -1.99 16.20 -20.53
C PRO A 27 -1.32 16.66 -21.84
N SER A 28 -1.31 17.97 -22.14
CA SER A 28 -0.74 18.51 -23.38
C SER A 28 0.76 18.29 -23.52
N SER A 29 1.45 18.03 -22.41
CA SER A 29 2.91 17.79 -22.38
C SER A 29 3.26 16.30 -22.29
N LEU A 30 2.26 15.40 -22.19
CA LEU A 30 2.47 13.98 -21.92
C LEU A 30 3.36 13.33 -22.98
N GLN A 31 3.10 13.58 -24.27
CA GLN A 31 3.87 12.98 -25.36
C GLN A 31 5.35 13.36 -25.30
N ASN A 32 5.64 14.65 -25.08
CA ASN A 32 7.01 15.14 -24.94
C ASN A 32 7.73 14.48 -23.75
N TYR A 33 7.04 14.28 -22.63
CA TYR A 33 7.62 13.61 -21.46
C TYR A 33 7.82 12.11 -21.69
N LEU A 34 6.89 11.43 -22.39
CA LEU A 34 7.06 10.02 -22.76
C LEU A 34 8.32 9.83 -23.62
N ASP A 35 8.54 10.70 -24.59
CA ASP A 35 9.71 10.64 -25.47
C ASP A 35 11.02 10.87 -24.69
N ILE A 36 11.01 11.81 -23.72
CA ILE A 36 12.16 12.04 -22.84
C ILE A 36 12.43 10.80 -21.98
N ILE A 37 11.41 10.27 -21.30
CA ILE A 37 11.58 9.15 -20.37
C ILE A 37 12.01 7.88 -21.10
N ASN A 38 11.47 7.61 -22.30
CA ASN A 38 11.87 6.45 -23.10
C ASN A 38 13.32 6.50 -23.60
N ARG A 39 13.98 7.67 -23.52
CA ARG A 39 15.41 7.84 -23.81
C ARG A 39 16.28 7.77 -22.56
N LEU A 40 15.69 7.76 -21.37
CA LEU A 40 16.43 7.68 -20.12
C LEU A 40 16.91 6.24 -19.88
N GLU A 41 18.12 6.18 -19.34
CA GLU A 41 18.74 4.96 -18.88
C GLU A 41 19.09 5.14 -17.40
N PHE A 42 18.76 4.14 -16.59
CA PHE A 42 18.99 4.17 -15.15
C PHE A 42 19.74 2.91 -14.75
N TYR A 43 20.98 3.08 -14.26
CA TYR A 43 21.88 1.96 -13.93
C TYR A 43 22.03 0.91 -15.04
N GLY A 44 22.15 1.34 -16.30
CA GLY A 44 22.28 0.39 -17.42
C GLY A 44 20.95 -0.18 -17.93
N MET A 45 19.83 0.16 -17.28
CA MET A 45 18.50 -0.33 -17.64
C MET A 45 17.73 0.74 -18.41
N LYS A 46 17.19 0.36 -19.58
CA LYS A 46 16.29 1.23 -20.34
C LYS A 46 14.96 1.35 -19.62
N ILE A 47 14.51 2.58 -19.43
CA ILE A 47 13.18 2.85 -18.89
C ILE A 47 12.18 2.83 -20.05
N LYS A 48 11.08 2.10 -19.88
CA LYS A 48 9.94 2.13 -20.79
C LYS A 48 8.77 2.83 -20.10
N ALA A 49 8.32 3.93 -20.69
CA ALA A 49 7.15 4.67 -20.23
C ALA A 49 5.98 4.46 -21.20
N GLN A 50 4.80 4.27 -20.62
CA GLN A 50 3.54 4.18 -21.33
C GLN A 50 2.48 5.06 -20.65
N PRO A 51 1.57 5.68 -21.40
CA PRO A 51 0.47 6.44 -20.81
C PRO A 51 -0.45 5.48 -20.06
N GLU A 52 -0.79 5.83 -18.82
CA GLU A 52 -1.72 5.08 -17.97
C GLU A 52 -2.88 5.98 -17.59
N ILE A 53 -4.11 5.50 -17.78
CA ILE A 53 -5.31 6.12 -17.24
C ILE A 53 -5.68 5.33 -15.98
N PRO A 54 -5.66 5.93 -14.78
CA PRO A 54 -5.96 5.20 -13.56
C PRO A 54 -7.34 4.54 -13.65
N GLY A 55 -7.38 3.21 -13.60
CA GLY A 55 -8.62 2.47 -13.51
C GLY A 55 -9.38 2.79 -12.21
N SER A 56 -10.69 2.53 -12.19
CA SER A 56 -11.57 2.75 -11.03
C SER A 56 -11.13 2.01 -9.76
N GLY A 57 -10.28 0.99 -9.89
CA GLY A 57 -9.70 0.22 -8.79
C GLY A 57 -8.31 0.67 -8.31
N SER A 58 -7.72 1.71 -8.91
CA SER A 58 -6.39 2.18 -8.50
C SER A 58 -6.41 2.79 -7.09
N ASP A 59 -5.30 2.66 -6.34
CA ASP A 59 -5.16 3.26 -5.01
C ASP A 59 -5.37 4.79 -4.99
N LEU A 60 -5.26 5.42 -6.15
CA LEU A 60 -5.53 6.83 -6.36
C LEU A 60 -7.02 7.19 -6.14
N THR A 61 -7.95 6.27 -6.38
CA THR A 61 -9.41 6.48 -6.25
C THR A 61 -9.99 5.90 -4.95
N ARG A 62 -9.31 4.93 -4.31
CA ARG A 62 -9.76 4.29 -3.06
C ARG A 62 -9.43 5.14 -1.82
N LEU A 63 -10.08 6.29 -1.69
CA LEU A 63 -9.99 7.15 -0.50
C LEU A 63 -11.02 6.74 0.57
N SER A 64 -11.05 5.46 0.97
CA SER A 64 -11.86 5.08 2.14
C SER A 64 -11.07 5.34 3.42
N ARG A 65 -11.46 6.38 4.17
CA ARG A 65 -10.92 6.65 5.50
C ARG A 65 -11.42 5.58 6.47
N SER A 66 -10.55 4.68 6.90
CA SER A 66 -10.86 3.78 8.02
C SER A 66 -10.71 4.54 9.35
N ARG A 67 -11.79 4.59 10.14
CA ARG A 67 -11.80 5.26 11.44
C ARG A 67 -11.39 4.27 12.53
N GLY A 68 -10.21 4.49 13.12
CA GLY A 68 -9.77 3.79 14.34
C GLY A 68 -9.51 2.28 14.16
N HIS A 69 -9.21 1.60 15.26
CA HIS A 69 -8.86 0.17 15.24
C HIS A 69 -10.01 -0.72 14.74
N ARG A 70 -11.23 -0.49 15.22
CA ARG A 70 -12.42 -1.26 14.81
C ARG A 70 -12.73 -1.11 13.32
N GLY A 71 -12.71 0.12 12.78
CA GLY A 71 -12.96 0.35 11.36
C GLY A 71 -11.89 -0.29 10.47
N ARG A 72 -10.64 -0.36 10.94
CA ARG A 72 -9.57 -1.07 10.24
C ARG A 72 -9.76 -2.58 10.25
N LYS A 73 -10.17 -3.15 11.38
CA LYS A 73 -10.48 -4.59 11.50
C LYS A 73 -11.62 -4.99 10.56
N GLU A 74 -12.73 -4.25 10.60
CA GLU A 74 -13.87 -4.49 9.71
C GLU A 74 -13.50 -4.36 8.22
N ALA A 75 -12.65 -3.38 7.87
CA ALA A 75 -12.18 -3.22 6.49
C ALA A 75 -11.31 -4.41 6.02
N ALA A 76 -10.43 -4.91 6.88
CA ALA A 76 -9.61 -6.10 6.60
C ALA A 76 -10.48 -7.35 6.43
N GLU A 77 -11.44 -7.57 7.33
CA GLU A 77 -12.37 -8.71 7.29
C GLU A 77 -13.24 -8.70 6.03
N ARG A 78 -13.66 -7.51 5.57
CA ARG A 78 -14.44 -7.35 4.33
C ARG A 78 -13.60 -7.46 3.05
N GLY A 79 -12.28 -7.64 3.15
CA GLY A 79 -11.40 -7.66 1.99
C GLY A 79 -11.36 -6.31 1.24
N VAL A 80 -11.63 -5.19 1.93
CA VAL A 80 -11.50 -3.85 1.34
C VAL A 80 -10.05 -3.55 0.98
N TRP A 81 -9.13 -4.22 1.66
CA TRP A 81 -7.71 -4.18 1.38
C TRP A 81 -7.28 -5.51 0.77
N ASP A 82 -6.75 -5.45 -0.44
CA ASP A 82 -6.09 -6.53 -1.19
C ASP A 82 -4.63 -6.73 -0.79
N GLY A 83 -4.17 -5.88 0.15
CA GLY A 83 -2.80 -5.86 0.62
C GLY A 83 -1.88 -5.04 -0.27
N ASP A 84 -2.38 -4.33 -1.30
CA ASP A 84 -1.59 -3.48 -2.20
C ASP A 84 -1.14 -2.19 -1.51
N GLY A 85 0.11 -1.79 -1.75
CA GLY A 85 0.66 -0.52 -1.30
C GLY A 85 1.60 -0.61 -0.09
N PRO A 86 2.23 0.50 0.29
CA PRO A 86 3.06 0.55 1.49
C PRO A 86 2.21 0.20 2.72
N ASN A 87 2.74 -0.65 3.60
CA ASN A 87 2.01 -1.21 4.75
C ASN A 87 0.73 -1.98 4.36
N ALA A 88 0.75 -2.67 3.22
CA ALA A 88 -0.37 -3.44 2.69
C ALA A 88 -1.67 -2.63 2.50
N GLY A 89 -1.52 -1.35 2.15
CA GLY A 89 -2.65 -0.46 1.85
C GLY A 89 -3.37 0.10 3.08
N VAL A 90 -2.92 -0.26 4.29
CA VAL A 90 -3.53 0.24 5.53
C VAL A 90 -3.15 1.69 5.76
N ARG A 91 -4.11 2.57 5.54
CA ARG A 91 -3.96 4.01 5.77
C ARG A 91 -4.16 4.37 7.25
N GLY A 92 -3.50 5.44 7.70
CA GLY A 92 -3.65 5.97 9.05
C GLY A 92 -2.95 5.15 10.15
N LEU A 93 -2.10 4.19 9.77
CA LEU A 93 -1.10 3.62 10.67
C LEU A 93 0.14 4.51 10.70
N ASN A 94 0.86 4.49 11.82
CA ASN A 94 2.15 5.16 11.91
C ASN A 94 3.16 4.40 11.02
N ILE A 95 3.58 5.03 9.93
CA ILE A 95 4.39 4.41 8.87
C ILE A 95 5.70 3.83 9.41
N GLY A 96 6.25 4.37 10.51
CA GLY A 96 7.46 3.86 11.16
C GLY A 96 7.25 2.80 12.24
N ARG A 97 6.00 2.43 12.55
CA ARG A 97 5.65 1.46 13.61
C ARG A 97 4.77 0.32 13.13
N ALA A 98 4.29 0.39 11.89
CA ALA A 98 3.57 -0.70 11.26
C ALA A 98 4.56 -1.61 10.55
N VAL A 99 4.31 -2.92 10.63
CA VAL A 99 5.09 -3.93 9.92
C VAL A 99 4.15 -4.84 9.16
N THR A 100 4.49 -5.13 7.90
CA THR A 100 3.79 -6.16 7.12
C THR A 100 4.58 -7.45 7.18
N ILE A 101 3.96 -8.50 7.69
CA ILE A 101 4.55 -9.84 7.79
C ILE A 101 3.78 -10.77 6.85
N TRP A 102 4.50 -11.62 6.13
CA TRP A 102 3.94 -12.54 5.15
C TRP A 102 4.60 -13.92 5.24
N GLY A 103 3.99 -14.93 4.62
CA GLY A 103 4.47 -16.31 4.66
C GLY A 103 3.79 -17.21 5.70
N PHE A 104 2.78 -16.70 6.42
CA PHE A 104 1.96 -17.53 7.29
C PHE A 104 1.06 -18.49 6.48
N PRO A 105 0.75 -19.69 7.02
CA PRO A 105 -0.25 -20.57 6.43
C PRO A 105 -1.58 -19.85 6.25
N GLY A 106 -2.31 -20.09 5.14
CA GLY A 106 -3.57 -19.39 4.87
C GLY A 106 -4.64 -19.54 5.97
N LYS A 107 -4.60 -20.65 6.73
CA LYS A 107 -5.47 -20.92 7.88
C LYS A 107 -4.98 -20.30 9.20
N ALA A 108 -3.83 -19.63 9.23
CA ALA A 108 -3.34 -18.96 10.42
C ALA A 108 -4.36 -17.92 10.91
N THR A 109 -4.66 -17.97 12.20
CA THR A 109 -5.56 -17.02 12.86
C THR A 109 -4.76 -15.83 13.39
N VAL A 110 -5.44 -14.71 13.63
CA VAL A 110 -4.81 -13.53 14.24
C VAL A 110 -4.22 -13.88 15.62
N SER A 111 -4.93 -14.68 16.42
CA SER A 111 -4.44 -15.14 17.73
C SER A 111 -3.16 -15.99 17.64
N ALA A 112 -3.05 -16.85 16.62
CA ALA A 112 -1.82 -17.62 16.40
C ALA A 112 -0.63 -16.72 16.03
N VAL A 113 -0.86 -15.68 15.22
CA VAL A 113 0.16 -14.67 14.89
C VAL A 113 0.51 -13.82 16.10
N GLU A 114 -0.46 -13.44 16.93
CA GLU A 114 -0.21 -12.71 18.18
C GLU A 114 0.69 -13.52 19.12
N LYS A 115 0.42 -14.82 19.29
CA LYS A 115 1.27 -15.72 20.07
C LYS A 115 2.68 -15.83 19.48
N PHE A 116 2.81 -15.90 18.16
CA PHE A 116 4.12 -15.86 17.50
C PHE A 116 4.87 -14.55 17.78
N MET A 117 4.16 -13.46 18.02
CA MET A 117 4.71 -12.15 18.33
C MET A 117 4.78 -11.84 19.84
N GLU A 118 4.64 -12.82 20.74
CA GLU A 118 4.56 -12.60 22.19
C GLU A 118 5.76 -11.85 22.79
N ASN A 119 6.94 -12.00 22.18
CA ASN A 119 8.18 -11.34 22.60
C ASN A 119 8.36 -9.93 22.02
N TYR A 120 7.38 -9.42 21.26
CA TYR A 120 7.40 -8.09 20.65
C TYR A 120 6.34 -7.19 21.29
N ALA A 121 6.65 -5.89 21.39
CA ALA A 121 5.71 -4.89 21.88
C ALA A 121 4.65 -4.53 20.82
N VAL A 122 3.72 -5.46 20.56
CA VAL A 122 2.60 -5.25 19.64
C VAL A 122 1.64 -4.23 20.24
N SER A 123 1.30 -3.20 19.47
CA SER A 123 0.34 -2.18 19.91
C SER A 123 -1.04 -2.78 20.15
N ARG A 124 -1.71 -2.34 21.20
CA ARG A 124 -3.07 -2.78 21.58
C ARG A 124 -4.04 -1.61 21.57
N ALA A 125 -5.29 -1.90 21.23
CA ALA A 125 -6.38 -0.94 21.25
C ALA A 125 -7.48 -1.43 22.19
N LYS A 126 -8.01 -0.52 23.00
CA LYS A 126 -9.19 -0.78 23.84
C LYS A 126 -10.44 -0.89 22.97
N VAL A 127 -11.12 -2.03 23.05
CA VAL A 127 -12.41 -2.28 22.39
C VAL A 127 -13.39 -2.69 23.47
N GLY A 128 -14.12 -1.71 24.03
CA GLY A 128 -14.90 -1.95 25.26
C GLY A 128 -13.96 -2.20 26.44
N ASP A 129 -14.18 -3.32 27.15
CA ASP A 129 -13.39 -3.74 28.32
C ASP A 129 -12.18 -4.62 27.98
N THR A 130 -12.00 -4.99 26.70
CA THR A 130 -10.88 -5.84 26.26
C THR A 130 -9.82 -5.06 25.49
N ASP A 131 -8.56 -5.43 25.69
CA ASP A 131 -7.43 -4.95 24.90
C ASP A 131 -7.18 -5.91 23.72
N GLU A 132 -7.41 -5.44 22.49
CA GLU A 132 -7.16 -6.21 21.28
C GLU A 132 -5.81 -5.84 20.65
N ALA A 133 -5.03 -6.83 20.21
CA ALA A 133 -3.82 -6.60 19.43
C ALA A 133 -4.15 -5.98 18.07
N MET A 134 -3.37 -4.97 17.67
CA MET A 134 -3.51 -4.30 16.38
C MET A 134 -2.89 -5.11 15.24
N ILE A 135 -3.41 -6.32 15.02
CA ILE A 135 -3.00 -7.22 13.94
C ILE A 135 -4.18 -7.38 12.98
N TYR A 136 -3.92 -7.14 11.70
CA TYR A 136 -4.93 -7.22 10.65
C TYR A 136 -4.54 -8.31 9.66
N LYS A 137 -5.46 -9.25 9.39
CA LYS A 137 -5.27 -10.31 8.40
C LYS A 137 -5.95 -9.90 7.10
N PHE A 138 -5.23 -10.02 6.00
CA PHE A 138 -5.73 -9.77 4.65
C PHE A 138 -5.94 -11.11 3.94
N PRO A 139 -7.12 -11.37 3.34
CA PRO A 139 -7.29 -12.50 2.43
C PRO A 139 -6.43 -12.25 1.18
N LEU A 140 -5.57 -13.21 0.84
CA LEU A 140 -4.68 -13.17 -0.33
C LEU A 140 -5.23 -13.99 -1.50
#